data_AF-A0A964Z0J3-F1
#
_entry.id   AF-A0A964Z0J3-F1
#
_cell.length_a   1.000
_cell.length_b   1.000
_cell.length_c   1.000
_cell.angle_alpha   90.00
_cell.angle_beta   90.00
_cell.angle_gamma   90.00
#
_symmetry.space_group_name_H-M   'P 1'
#
loop_
_entity.id
_entity.type
_entity.pdbx_description
1 polymer ?
#
loop_
_entity_poly.entity_id
_entity_poly.type
_entity_poly.pdbx_seq_one_letter_code
_entity_poly.pdbx_strand_id
1 'polypeptide(L)'
;MESEDKKIESMILNGSLEVAGIDIESGEMLYQFTDKLKQQDPELFQDINHYFHTEMMSLWQYGFIEMDITDDNPTVRLTPKAFDRSQVRKLSKENQFSLKEILRVLRTEE
;
A
#
# COMPACT_ATOMS: atom_id res chain seq x y z
N MET A 1 3.84 20.39 8.92
CA MET A 1 5.12 20.02 9.58
C MET A 1 4.90 19.76 11.07
N GLU A 2 4.93 20.74 11.99
CA GLU A 2 4.85 20.44 13.45
C GLU A 2 3.57 19.72 13.92
N SER A 3 2.47 19.81 13.16
CA SER A 3 1.20 19.11 13.43
C SER A 3 1.15 17.68 12.90
N GLU A 4 1.87 17.39 11.81
CA GLU A 4 1.88 16.08 11.15
C GLU A 4 2.82 15.14 11.88
N ASP A 5 3.99 15.64 12.30
CA ASP A 5 4.94 14.89 13.12
C ASP A 5 4.30 14.46 14.44
N LYS A 6 3.55 15.35 15.10
CA LYS A 6 2.78 15.04 16.31
C LYS A 6 1.70 13.99 16.07
N LYS A 7 1.08 13.96 14.88
CA LYS A 7 0.09 12.94 14.53
C LYS A 7 0.77 11.58 14.40
N ILE A 8 1.90 11.51 13.68
CA ILE A 8 2.71 10.29 13.53
C ILE A 8 3.15 9.77 14.90
N GLU A 9 3.72 10.62 15.76
CA GLU A 9 4.12 10.25 17.12
C GLU A 9 2.94 9.69 17.93
N SER A 10 1.77 10.34 17.86
CA SER A 10 0.57 9.87 18.57
C SER A 10 0.11 8.48 18.09
N MET A 11 0.23 8.22 16.79
CA MET A 11 -0.13 6.95 16.16
C MET A 11 0.86 5.84 16.50
N ILE A 12 2.15 6.17 16.64
CA ILE A 12 3.16 5.25 17.16
C ILE A 12 2.85 4.91 18.62
N LEU A 13 2.54 5.92 19.44
CA LEU A 13 2.25 5.74 20.86
C LEU A 13 0.98 4.91 21.12
N ASN A 14 -0.08 5.11 20.32
CA ASN A 14 -1.31 4.32 20.42
C ASN A 14 -1.21 2.96 19.69
N GLY A 15 -0.10 2.72 18.98
CA GLY A 15 0.22 1.49 18.27
C GLY A 15 -0.55 1.29 16.97
N SER A 16 -1.22 2.31 16.43
CA SER A 16 -1.83 2.26 15.08
C SER A 16 -0.81 2.36 13.95
N LEU A 17 0.42 2.77 14.28
CA LEU A 17 1.56 2.85 13.36
C LEU A 17 2.81 2.24 14.00
N GLU A 18 3.66 1.62 13.20
CA GLU A 18 4.97 1.09 13.63
C GLU A 18 6.07 1.40 12.62
N VAL A 19 7.34 1.37 13.07
CA VAL A 19 8.49 1.58 12.18
C VAL A 19 8.78 0.29 11.42
N ALA A 20 8.64 0.34 10.10
CA ALA A 20 8.85 -0.78 9.19
C ALA A 20 10.30 -0.86 8.66
N GLY A 21 11.06 0.23 8.74
CA GLY A 21 12.46 0.26 8.33
C GLY A 21 12.95 1.66 8.00
N ILE A 22 14.04 1.72 7.23
CA ILE A 22 14.62 2.96 6.72
C ILE A 22 14.73 2.82 5.20
N ASP A 23 14.26 3.84 4.48
CA ASP A 23 14.47 3.91 3.04
C ASP A 23 15.96 4.12 2.74
N ILE A 24 16.56 3.24 1.93
CA ILE A 24 18.01 3.24 1.68
C ILE A 24 18.43 4.44 0.82
N GLU A 25 17.52 5.01 0.02
CA GLU A 25 17.82 6.12 -0.88
C GLU A 25 17.70 7.46 -0.16
N SER A 26 16.60 7.69 0.58
CA SER A 26 16.34 8.96 1.27
C SER A 26 16.87 9.00 2.71
N GLY A 27 17.06 7.84 3.36
CA GLY A 27 17.38 7.74 4.78
C GLY A 27 16.18 8.01 5.70
N GLU A 28 14.97 8.15 5.15
CA GLU A 28 13.76 8.42 5.93
C GLU A 28 13.21 7.15 6.60
N MET A 29 12.58 7.33 7.77
CA MET A 29 11.87 6.23 8.43
C MET A 29 10.63 5.85 7.62
N LEU A 30 10.47 4.55 7.43
CA LEU A 30 9.29 3.96 6.83
C LEU A 30 8.36 3.45 7.91
N TYR A 31 7.07 3.67 7.72
CA TYR A 31 6.04 3.32 8.68
C TYR A 31 5.03 2.36 8.07
N GLN A 32 4.46 1.50 8.92
CA GLN A 32 3.40 0.56 8.56
C GLN A 32 2.21 0.72 9.52
N PHE A 33 1.01 0.73 8.98
CA PHE A 33 -0.22 0.70 9.77
C PHE A 33 -0.43 -0.70 10.36
N THR A 34 -0.94 -0.74 11.59
CA THR A 34 -1.29 -1.99 12.27
C THR A 34 -2.81 -2.18 12.30
N ASP A 35 -3.26 -3.38 12.66
CA ASP A 35 -4.68 -3.68 12.88
C ASP A 35 -5.35 -2.78 13.93
N LYS A 36 -4.57 -2.16 14.83
CA LYS A 36 -5.09 -1.23 15.83
C LYS A 36 -5.64 0.04 15.21
N LEU A 37 -5.22 0.41 14.00
CA LEU A 37 -5.73 1.60 13.31
C LEU A 37 -7.26 1.57 13.20
N LYS A 38 -7.84 0.40 12.89
CA LYS A 38 -9.30 0.22 12.81
C LYS A 38 -10.04 0.61 14.09
N GLN A 39 -9.39 0.47 15.25
CA GLN A 39 -9.99 0.80 16.55
C GLN A 39 -9.69 2.25 16.96
N GLN A 40 -8.49 2.75 16.66
CA GLN A 40 -8.01 4.06 17.11
C GLN A 40 -8.47 5.20 16.19
N ASP A 41 -8.53 4.96 14.88
CA ASP A 41 -8.93 5.93 13.86
C ASP A 41 -9.68 5.20 12.72
N PRO A 42 -10.97 4.86 12.93
CA PRO A 42 -11.76 4.10 11.96
C PRO A 42 -12.02 4.87 10.66
N GLU A 43 -12.03 6.21 10.71
CA GLU A 43 -12.18 7.06 9.53
C GLU A 43 -10.94 6.96 8.65
N LEU A 44 -9.75 7.15 9.22
CA LEU A 44 -8.49 6.99 8.49
C LEU A 44 -8.32 5.56 7.95
N PHE A 45 -8.74 4.55 8.71
CA PHE A 45 -8.75 3.16 8.23
C PHE A 45 -9.64 2.98 7.00
N GLN A 46 -10.82 3.60 6.97
CA GLN A 46 -11.72 3.55 5.82
C GLN A 46 -11.14 4.27 4.61
N ASP A 47 -10.55 5.45 4.80
CA ASP A 47 -9.90 6.22 3.73
C ASP A 47 -8.76 5.43 3.08
N ILE A 48 -7.91 4.81 3.90
CA ILE A 48 -6.80 3.98 3.42
C ILE A 48 -7.33 2.77 2.64
N ASN A 49 -8.35 2.07 3.13
CA ASN A 49 -8.95 0.95 2.39
C ASN A 49 -9.56 1.41 1.07
N HIS A 50 -10.27 2.54 1.06
CA HIS A 50 -10.85 3.08 -0.17
C HIS A 50 -9.78 3.40 -1.21
N TYR A 51 -8.68 4.02 -0.77
CA TYR A 51 -7.51 4.27 -1.61
C TYR A 51 -6.93 2.98 -2.17
N PHE A 52 -6.66 1.98 -1.32
CA PHE A 52 -6.14 0.68 -1.76
C PHE A 52 -7.07 -0.02 -2.76
N HIS A 53 -8.38 -0.04 -2.51
CA HIS A 53 -9.34 -0.66 -3.42
C HIS A 53 -9.35 0.04 -4.78
N THR A 54 -9.27 1.37 -4.82
CA THR A 54 -9.24 2.14 -6.07
C THR A 54 -8.00 1.81 -6.90
N GLU A 55 -6.82 1.78 -6.27
CA GLU A 55 -5.55 1.43 -6.92
C GLU A 55 -5.56 -0.02 -7.41
N MET A 56 -6.07 -0.95 -6.60
CA MET A 56 -6.19 -2.36 -6.96
C MET A 56 -7.12 -2.58 -8.16
N MET A 57 -8.28 -1.90 -8.19
CA MET A 57 -9.19 -1.96 -9.34
C MET A 57 -8.55 -1.43 -10.61
N SER A 58 -7.81 -0.32 -10.51
CA SER A 58 -7.07 0.25 -11.63
C SER A 58 -6.03 -0.73 -12.18
N LEU A 59 -5.20 -1.32 -11.31
CA LEU A 59 -4.19 -2.31 -11.71
C LEU A 59 -4.82 -3.56 -12.33
N TRP A 60 -5.98 -4.00 -11.83
CA TRP A 60 -6.73 -5.12 -12.39
C TRP A 60 -7.31 -4.81 -13.76
N GLN A 61 -7.96 -3.66 -13.93
CA GLN A 61 -8.49 -3.20 -15.22
C GLN A 61 -7.39 -3.09 -16.29
N TYR A 62 -6.19 -2.67 -15.88
CA TYR A 62 -5.03 -2.62 -16.76
C TYR A 62 -4.32 -3.97 -16.96
N GLY A 63 -4.79 -5.03 -16.29
CA GLY A 63 -4.26 -6.39 -16.43
C GLY A 63 -2.87 -6.58 -15.83
N PHE A 64 -2.51 -5.80 -14.82
CA PHE A 64 -1.27 -5.98 -14.05
C PHE A 64 -1.45 -6.98 -12.92
N ILE A 65 -2.66 -7.06 -12.37
CA ILE A 65 -3.04 -8.06 -11.37
C ILE A 65 -4.25 -8.87 -11.84
N GLU A 66 -4.38 -10.07 -11.29
CA GLU A 66 -5.50 -10.98 -11.45
C GLU A 66 -6.14 -11.21 -10.09
N MET A 67 -7.47 -11.06 -10.02
CA MET A 67 -8.26 -11.31 -8.82
C MET A 67 -9.71 -11.63 -9.23
N ASP A 68 -10.40 -12.44 -8.43
CA ASP A 68 -11.84 -12.66 -8.57
C ASP A 68 -12.60 -11.56 -7.82
N ILE A 69 -13.09 -10.56 -8.54
CA ILE A 69 -13.79 -9.41 -7.95
C ILE A 69 -15.14 -9.76 -7.30
N THR A 70 -15.60 -11.01 -7.43
CA THR A 70 -16.85 -11.48 -6.84
C THR A 70 -16.66 -12.16 -5.49
N ASP A 71 -15.41 -12.44 -5.12
CA ASP A 71 -15.05 -13.00 -3.81
C ASP A 71 -14.99 -11.88 -2.76
N ASP A 72 -15.51 -12.16 -1.56
CA ASP A 72 -15.46 -11.24 -0.41
C ASP A 72 -14.01 -11.03 0.06
N ASN A 73 -13.13 -12.01 -0.15
CA ASN A 73 -11.71 -11.91 0.17
C ASN A 73 -10.85 -12.45 -0.99
N PRO A 74 -10.71 -11.68 -2.07
CA PRO A 74 -10.14 -12.18 -3.31
C PRO A 74 -8.63 -12.44 -3.17
N THR A 75 -8.20 -13.59 -3.67
CA THR A 75 -6.76 -13.85 -3.81
C THR A 75 -6.21 -13.02 -4.96
N VAL A 76 -5.23 -12.18 -4.66
CA VAL A 76 -4.56 -11.31 -5.64
C VAL A 76 -3.31 -12.00 -6.18
N ARG A 77 -3.14 -11.99 -7.51
CA ARG A 77 -1.95 -12.49 -8.18
C ARG A 77 -1.36 -11.46 -9.12
N LEU A 78 -0.04 -11.37 -9.14
CA LEU A 78 0.68 -10.56 -10.13
C LEU A 78 0.71 -11.30 -11.47
N THR A 79 0.36 -10.60 -12.54
CA THR A 79 0.51 -11.13 -13.90
C THR A 79 1.95 -10.94 -14.40
N PRO A 80 2.39 -11.63 -15.47
CA PRO A 80 3.70 -11.36 -16.10
C PRO A 80 3.88 -9.89 -16.52
N LYS A 81 2.79 -9.18 -16.83
CA LYS A 81 2.79 -7.76 -17.20
C LYS A 81 3.31 -6.86 -16.08
N ALA A 82 3.13 -7.25 -14.81
CA ALA A 82 3.65 -6.55 -13.65
C ALA A 82 5.17 -6.42 -13.62
N PHE A 83 5.88 -7.33 -14.30
CA PHE A 83 7.33 -7.36 -14.34
C PHE A 83 7.91 -6.75 -15.62
N ASP A 84 7.06 -6.36 -16.58
CA ASP A 84 7.48 -5.70 -17.81
C ASP A 84 7.62 -4.18 -17.61
N ARG A 85 8.88 -3.73 -17.50
CA ARG A 85 9.23 -2.31 -17.33
C ARG A 85 8.62 -1.40 -18.39
N SER A 86 8.46 -1.87 -19.62
CA SER A 86 7.88 -1.08 -20.70
C SER A 86 6.38 -0.86 -20.52
N GLN A 87 5.67 -1.83 -19.94
CA GLN A 87 4.24 -1.74 -19.64
C GLN A 87 4.01 -0.92 -18.38
N VAL A 88 4.80 -1.16 -17.33
CA VAL A 88 4.72 -0.39 -16.07
C VAL A 88 4.90 1.10 -16.32
N ARG A 89 5.82 1.50 -17.21
CA ARG A 89 6.04 2.91 -17.58
C ARG A 89 4.82 3.60 -18.23
N LYS A 90 3.83 2.84 -18.71
CA LYS A 90 2.60 3.38 -19.31
C LYS A 90 1.53 3.72 -18.27
N LEU A 91 1.66 3.21 -17.04
CA LEU A 91 0.75 3.53 -15.93
C LEU A 91 0.97 4.98 -15.45
N SER A 92 -0.02 5.54 -14.74
CA SER A 92 0.19 6.80 -14.00
C SER A 92 1.29 6.64 -12.95
N LYS A 93 1.84 7.76 -12.47
CA LYS A 93 2.88 7.73 -11.42
C LYS A 93 2.37 7.08 -10.13
N GLU A 94 1.11 7.31 -9.77
CA GLU A 94 0.47 6.67 -8.61
C GLU A 94 0.40 5.15 -8.81
N ASN A 95 -0.15 4.69 -9.93
CA ASN A 95 -0.25 3.25 -10.23
C ASN A 95 1.12 2.56 -10.31
N GLN A 96 2.17 3.26 -10.79
CA GLN A 96 3.54 2.74 -10.75
C GLN A 96 4.04 2.56 -9.33
N PHE A 97 3.74 3.50 -8.43
CA PHE A 97 4.10 3.43 -7.02
C PHE A 97 3.33 2.32 -6.30
N SER A 98 2.01 2.25 -6.48
CA SER A 98 1.15 1.20 -5.91
C SER A 98 1.62 -0.19 -6.31
N LEU A 99 1.93 -0.41 -7.59
CA LEU A 99 2.46 -1.69 -8.06
C LEU A 99 3.84 -2.02 -7.44
N LYS A 100 4.70 -1.01 -7.24
CA LYS A 100 6.00 -1.17 -6.58
C LYS A 100 5.82 -1.62 -5.13
N GLU A 101 4.91 -1.01 -4.39
CA GLU A 101 4.66 -1.38 -2.98
C GLU A 101 4.03 -2.78 -2.87
N ILE A 102 3.10 -3.16 -3.76
CA ILE A 102 2.57 -4.53 -3.81
C ILE A 102 3.71 -5.53 -4.07
N LEU A 103 4.59 -5.25 -5.04
CA LEU A 103 5.76 -6.08 -5.32
C LEU A 103 6.72 -6.17 -4.13
N ARG A 104 6.88 -5.09 -3.37
CA ARG A 104 7.73 -5.06 -2.18
C ARG A 104 7.17 -5.94 -1.07
N VAL A 105 5.89 -5.80 -0.75
CA VAL A 105 5.23 -6.61 0.30
C VAL A 105 5.30 -8.09 -0.05
N LEU A 106 4.93 -8.47 -1.27
CA LEU A 106 4.93 -9.87 -1.71
C LEU A 106 6.33 -10.50 -1.76
N ARG A 107 7.40 -9.72 -1.93
CA ARG A 107 8.79 -10.21 -1.88
C ARG A 107 9.33 -10.38 -0.46
N THR A 108 8.66 -9.81 0.53
CA THR A 108 9.11 -9.85 1.93
C THR A 108 8.53 -11.08 2.66
N GLU A 109 7.58 -11.79 2.05
CA GLU A 109 7.01 -13.05 2.57
C GLU A 109 7.76 -14.34 2.15
N GLU A 110 8.96 -14.22 1.55
CA GLU A 110 9.92 -15.33 1.32
C GLU A 110 11.15 -15.23 2.23
#